data_AF-A0AAC9QY46-F1
#
_entry.id   AF-A0AAC9QY46-F1
#
_cell.length_a   1.000
_cell.length_b   1.000
_cell.length_c   1.000
_cell.angle_alpha   90.00
_cell.angle_beta   90.00
_cell.angle_gamma   90.00
#
_symmetry.space_group_name_H-M   'P 1'
#
loop_
_entity.id
_entity.type
_entity.pdbx_description
1 polymer ?
#
loop_
_entity_poly.entity_id
_entity_poly.type
_entity_poly.pdbx_seq_one_letter_code
_entity_poly.pdbx_strand_id
1 'polypeptide(L)'
;MNKNLFLVFSKKLYFYRICIDKNNKCEQIFNSNRILFFVAHVFRKIGLNVPFFLLGSWKNNISNCKCIVITDYAYFPGVKKIIEKKNPNCKVLFYYMNRIDKLKQQYLSIDEIIHAFGTNNIYTYDNNDAQRYKINYRGLMYKPFNINISNNEYVSDFIYIGRNKSRGNDIFVLYEQLKSKYICNFKILDYDGEIGTKKFIDYKDYLMELYDSKVIVDFDPDFHESINLRVLEALFYDKKLITNNIAIKALNIYELIKENIMIVDFNNVDMREIELFIKKSITNIPYSVKENYEFENWLGELCKM
;
A
#
# COMPACT_ATOMS: atom_id res chain seq x y z
N MET A 1 28.07 4.54 6.39
CA MET A 1 26.85 4.93 5.66
C MET A 1 26.01 3.67 5.47
N ASN A 2 25.06 3.38 6.36
CA ASN A 2 24.47 2.03 6.44
C ASN A 2 22.93 1.99 6.39
N LYS A 3 22.26 3.15 6.39
CA LYS A 3 20.79 3.20 6.52
C LYS A 3 20.10 3.46 5.18
N ASN A 4 19.04 2.70 4.91
CA ASN A 4 18.05 2.95 3.90
C ASN A 4 16.88 3.73 4.50
N LEU A 5 16.35 4.69 3.77
CA LEU A 5 15.22 5.50 4.19
C LEU A 5 14.09 5.40 3.17
N PHE A 6 12.88 5.19 3.66
CA PHE A 6 11.66 5.22 2.86
C PHE A 6 10.81 6.40 3.30
N LEU A 7 10.70 7.42 2.45
CA LEU A 7 9.99 8.66 2.74
C LEU A 7 8.54 8.58 2.28
N VAL A 8 7.63 8.69 3.23
CA VAL A 8 6.18 8.68 3.01
C VAL A 8 5.54 10.02 3.38
N PHE A 9 4.29 10.22 2.96
CA PHE A 9 3.53 11.40 3.36
C PHE A 9 3.29 11.48 4.88
N SER A 10 2.87 10.36 5.49
CA SER A 10 2.55 10.27 6.91
C SER A 10 2.76 8.87 7.42
N LYS A 11 3.50 8.73 8.53
CA LYS A 11 3.73 7.44 9.19
C LYS A 11 2.47 6.86 9.83
N LYS A 12 1.43 7.67 10.04
CA LYS A 12 0.14 7.21 10.61
C LYS A 12 -0.67 6.35 9.64
N LEU A 13 -0.27 6.32 8.36
CA LEU A 13 -0.93 5.51 7.34
C LEU A 13 -0.35 4.10 7.34
N TYR A 14 -1.23 3.10 7.17
CA TYR A 14 -0.85 1.70 7.01
C TYR A 14 0.12 1.22 8.12
N PHE A 15 1.11 0.42 7.72
CA PHE A 15 2.16 -0.15 8.55
C PHE A 15 3.39 0.74 8.70
N TYR A 16 3.42 1.94 8.11
CA TYR A 16 4.62 2.79 8.06
C TYR A 16 5.20 3.17 9.42
N ARG A 17 4.36 3.29 10.47
CA ARG A 17 4.83 3.62 11.82
C ARG A 17 5.74 2.54 12.44
N ILE A 18 5.60 1.28 12.00
CA ILE A 18 6.36 0.14 12.54
C ILE A 18 7.55 -0.27 11.65
N CYS A 19 7.71 0.36 10.48
CA CYS A 19 8.83 0.16 9.55
C CYS A 19 10.14 0.77 10.09
N ILE A 20 10.79 0.06 11.00
CA ILE A 20 12.09 0.43 11.55
C ILE A 20 12.86 -0.83 11.96
N ASP A 21 14.10 -0.93 11.50
CA ASP A 21 15.10 -1.88 11.99
C ASP A 21 16.49 -1.19 12.07
N LYS A 22 17.57 -1.97 12.19
CA LYS A 22 18.96 -1.46 12.24
C LYS A 22 19.40 -0.72 10.97
N ASN A 23 18.93 -1.16 9.81
CA ASN A 23 19.40 -0.76 8.47
C ASN A 23 18.36 -0.02 7.62
N ASN A 24 17.09 -0.05 7.99
CA ASN A 24 15.94 0.39 7.21
C ASN A 24 15.01 1.21 8.11
N LYS A 25 14.51 2.32 7.59
CA LYS A 25 13.59 3.18 8.33
C LYS A 25 12.57 3.83 7.41
N CYS A 26 11.31 3.83 7.81
CA CYS A 26 10.30 4.69 7.23
C CYS A 26 10.19 6.01 8.00
N GLU A 27 10.21 7.13 7.27
CA GLU A 27 10.00 8.46 7.84
C GLU A 27 9.00 9.27 7.04
N GLN A 28 8.33 10.21 7.71
CA GLN A 28 7.46 11.17 7.02
C GLN A 28 8.27 12.33 6.45
N ILE A 29 7.88 12.81 5.27
CA ILE A 29 8.60 13.86 4.55
C ILE A 29 8.68 15.18 5.33
N PHE A 30 7.58 15.60 5.97
CA PHE A 30 7.48 16.85 6.73
C PHE A 30 7.27 16.58 8.22
N ASN A 31 7.62 17.55 9.06
CA ASN A 31 7.24 17.52 10.47
C ASN A 31 5.70 17.51 10.60
N SER A 32 5.21 16.85 11.64
CA SER A 32 3.80 16.48 11.83
C SER A 32 2.85 17.69 11.86
N ASN A 33 2.36 18.13 10.70
CA ASN A 33 1.22 19.03 10.54
C ASN A 33 0.72 19.04 9.08
N ARG A 34 -0.58 18.78 8.84
CA ARG A 34 -1.22 18.88 7.51
C ARG A 34 -1.05 20.27 6.88
N ILE A 35 -0.92 21.31 7.70
CA ILE A 35 -0.69 22.69 7.26
C ILE A 35 0.65 22.81 6.53
N LEU A 36 1.70 22.12 6.99
CA LEU A 36 3.02 22.20 6.37
C LEU A 36 3.06 21.58 4.97
N PHE A 37 2.17 20.62 4.69
CA PHE A 37 1.98 20.12 3.34
C PHE A 37 1.30 21.16 2.45
N PHE A 38 0.26 21.84 2.94
CA PHE A 38 -0.36 22.93 2.18
C PHE A 38 0.65 24.03 1.89
N VAL A 39 1.48 24.39 2.87
CA VAL A 39 2.59 25.33 2.70
C VAL A 39 3.57 24.81 1.64
N ALA A 40 4.07 23.58 1.74
CA ALA A 40 4.96 23.00 0.74
C ALA A 40 4.33 22.98 -0.68
N HIS A 41 3.03 22.70 -0.77
CA HIS A 41 2.27 22.73 -2.01
C HIS A 41 2.16 24.15 -2.59
N VAL A 42 1.91 25.16 -1.74
CA VAL A 42 1.90 26.58 -2.14
C VAL A 42 3.27 27.00 -2.64
N PHE A 43 4.34 26.73 -1.86
CA PHE A 43 5.73 27.04 -2.23
C PHE A 43 6.08 26.45 -3.60
N ARG A 44 5.67 25.20 -3.84
CA ARG A 44 5.81 24.56 -5.14
C ARG A 44 5.05 25.29 -6.24
N LYS A 45 3.77 25.64 -6.01
CA LYS A 45 2.92 26.33 -7.00
C LYS A 45 3.51 27.67 -7.44
N ILE A 46 4.22 28.35 -6.54
CA ILE A 46 4.87 29.64 -6.79
C ILE A 46 6.36 29.52 -7.15
N GLY A 47 6.87 28.31 -7.40
CA GLY A 47 8.25 28.08 -7.83
C GLY A 47 9.34 28.29 -6.76
N LEU A 48 8.96 28.32 -5.48
CA LEU A 48 9.89 28.50 -4.37
C LEU A 48 10.34 27.16 -3.76
N ASN A 49 11.59 27.13 -3.29
CA ASN A 49 12.13 25.99 -2.56
C ASN A 49 11.42 25.82 -1.21
N VAL A 50 11.04 24.58 -0.88
CA VAL A 50 10.45 24.27 0.41
C VAL A 50 11.49 24.50 1.53
N PRO A 51 11.16 25.30 2.56
CA PRO A 51 12.11 25.61 3.62
C PRO A 51 12.62 24.35 4.35
N PHE A 52 13.94 24.27 4.55
CA PHE A 52 14.60 23.11 5.14
C PHE A 52 14.08 22.77 6.56
N PHE A 53 13.61 23.76 7.32
CA PHE A 53 13.06 23.54 8.66
C PHE A 53 11.73 22.76 8.64
N LEU A 54 10.97 22.80 7.53
CA LEU A 54 9.71 22.04 7.37
C LEU A 54 9.93 20.54 7.22
N LEU A 55 11.09 20.13 6.71
CA LEU A 55 11.43 18.73 6.51
C LEU A 55 11.47 17.98 7.85
N GLY A 56 11.06 16.71 7.79
CA GLY A 56 11.07 15.78 8.91
C GLY A 56 12.45 15.59 9.54
N SER A 57 12.48 14.94 10.70
CA SER A 57 13.70 14.61 11.45
C SER A 57 14.74 13.82 10.62
N TRP A 58 14.30 13.14 9.57
CA TRP A 58 15.17 12.43 8.63
C TRP A 58 16.25 13.30 8.00
N LYS A 59 16.00 14.61 7.85
CA LYS A 59 16.95 15.55 7.24
C LYS A 59 18.28 15.68 7.97
N ASN A 60 18.28 15.35 9.27
CA ASN A 60 19.46 15.36 10.14
C ASN A 60 20.31 14.10 9.96
N ASN A 61 19.77 13.07 9.30
CA ASN A 61 20.42 11.77 9.11
C ASN A 61 20.83 11.51 7.65
N ILE A 62 20.62 12.46 6.73
CA ILE A 62 20.91 12.30 5.29
C ILE A 62 22.36 11.85 5.04
N SER A 63 23.33 12.42 5.78
CA SER A 63 24.76 12.06 5.66
C SER A 63 25.07 10.60 5.99
N ASN A 64 24.20 9.92 6.73
CA ASN A 64 24.36 8.52 7.14
C ASN A 64 23.59 7.54 6.25
N CYS A 65 22.77 8.05 5.33
CA CYS A 65 21.96 7.25 4.42
C CYS A 65 22.80 6.77 3.23
N LYS A 66 22.64 5.50 2.84
CA LYS A 66 23.17 4.98 1.57
C LYS A 66 22.16 5.12 0.44
N CYS A 67 20.88 5.08 0.77
CA CYS A 67 19.77 5.11 -0.16
C CYS A 67 18.55 5.78 0.48
N ILE A 68 17.87 6.65 -0.26
CA ILE A 68 16.61 7.26 0.12
C ILE A 68 15.61 7.04 -1.01
N VAL A 69 14.49 6.40 -0.70
CA VAL A 69 13.35 6.20 -1.61
C VAL A 69 12.27 7.20 -1.26
N ILE A 70 11.77 7.95 -2.25
CA ILE A 70 10.74 8.97 -2.08
C ILE A 70 9.45 8.49 -2.74
N THR A 71 8.34 8.45 -2.00
CA THR A 71 7.05 8.08 -2.57
C THR A 71 6.33 9.26 -3.21
N ASP A 72 5.40 8.97 -4.12
CA ASP A 72 4.52 9.95 -4.78
C ASP A 72 4.01 11.10 -3.89
N TYR A 73 3.25 10.81 -2.83
CA TYR A 73 2.71 11.83 -1.92
C TYR A 73 3.75 12.41 -0.95
N ALA A 74 4.97 11.87 -0.94
CA ALA A 74 6.10 12.41 -0.18
C ALA A 74 6.97 13.35 -1.04
N TYR A 75 6.75 13.43 -2.34
CA TYR A 75 7.58 14.22 -3.23
C TYR A 75 7.20 15.70 -3.27
N PHE A 76 8.22 16.54 -3.35
CA PHE A 76 8.10 17.94 -3.76
C PHE A 76 9.32 18.33 -4.62
N PRO A 77 9.16 19.24 -5.61
CA PRO A 77 10.27 19.70 -6.44
C PRO A 77 11.45 20.21 -5.61
N GLY A 78 12.64 19.72 -5.93
CA GLY A 78 13.88 20.09 -5.25
C GLY A 78 14.29 19.18 -4.09
N VAL A 79 13.41 18.29 -3.59
CA VAL A 79 13.78 17.38 -2.48
C VAL A 79 15.00 16.52 -2.81
N LYS A 80 15.09 16.00 -4.04
CA LYS A 80 16.24 15.21 -4.52
C LYS A 80 17.53 16.03 -4.48
N LYS A 81 17.50 17.26 -4.98
CA LYS A 81 18.65 18.19 -4.96
C LYS A 81 19.10 18.50 -3.53
N ILE A 82 18.16 18.65 -2.58
CA ILE A 82 18.49 18.84 -1.15
C ILE A 82 19.25 17.63 -0.60
N ILE A 83 18.79 16.43 -0.93
CA ILE A 83 19.43 15.17 -0.50
C ILE A 83 20.83 15.07 -1.10
N GLU A 84 20.96 15.21 -2.42
CA GLU A 84 22.23 15.09 -3.15
C GLU A 84 23.25 16.13 -2.70
N LYS A 85 22.82 17.38 -2.42
CA LYS A 85 23.72 18.40 -1.87
C LYS A 85 24.27 18.05 -0.49
N LYS A 86 23.48 17.38 0.35
CA LYS A 86 23.89 16.99 1.71
C LYS A 86 24.66 15.68 1.76
N ASN A 87 24.40 14.78 0.82
CA ASN A 87 25.09 13.51 0.68
C ASN A 87 25.17 13.11 -0.80
N PRO A 88 26.23 13.52 -1.51
CA PRO A 88 26.41 13.21 -2.92
C PRO A 88 26.52 11.70 -3.22
N ASN A 89 26.89 10.91 -2.22
CA ASN A 89 27.01 9.45 -2.34
C ASN A 89 25.69 8.71 -2.05
N CYS A 90 24.63 9.44 -1.70
CA CYS A 90 23.33 8.83 -1.44
C CYS A 90 22.63 8.50 -2.75
N LYS A 91 22.24 7.23 -2.91
CA LYS A 91 21.30 6.85 -3.96
C LYS A 91 19.93 7.44 -3.66
N VAL A 92 19.28 8.08 -4.63
CA VAL A 92 17.93 8.65 -4.46
C VAL A 92 17.01 8.04 -5.49
N LEU A 93 15.99 7.33 -5.02
CA LEU A 93 15.02 6.61 -5.85
C LEU A 93 13.63 7.20 -5.70
N PHE A 94 12.80 7.01 -6.71
CA PHE A 94 11.38 7.35 -6.68
C PHE A 94 10.52 6.09 -6.75
N TYR A 95 9.49 6.00 -5.92
CA TYR A 95 8.55 4.88 -5.91
C TYR A 95 7.09 5.36 -5.96
N TYR A 96 6.38 5.04 -7.05
CA TYR A 96 4.94 5.25 -7.14
C TYR A 96 4.21 4.21 -6.28
N MET A 97 3.55 4.67 -5.21
CA MET A 97 2.67 3.87 -4.34
C MET A 97 1.22 3.87 -4.82
N ASN A 98 0.91 4.72 -5.80
CA ASN A 98 -0.40 4.91 -6.41
C ASN A 98 -0.23 4.91 -7.93
N ARG A 99 -1.29 4.54 -8.64
CA ARG A 99 -1.31 4.56 -10.09
C ARG A 99 -1.06 5.96 -10.63
N ILE A 100 -0.24 6.02 -11.69
CA ILE A 100 0.21 7.29 -12.27
C ILE A 100 -0.96 8.03 -12.92
N ASP A 101 -1.90 7.31 -13.55
CA ASP A 101 -3.07 7.91 -14.21
C ASP A 101 -4.13 8.46 -13.24
N LYS A 102 -4.19 7.95 -12.00
CA LYS A 102 -5.08 8.44 -10.94
C LYS A 102 -4.47 9.57 -10.11
N LEU A 103 -3.15 9.76 -10.20
CA LEU A 103 -2.49 10.93 -9.62
C LEU A 103 -2.89 12.15 -10.44
N LYS A 104 -3.47 13.17 -9.79
CA LYS A 104 -3.86 14.37 -10.54
C LYS A 104 -2.57 15.04 -11.01
N GLN A 105 -2.39 15.19 -12.32
CA GLN A 105 -1.14 15.65 -12.94
C GLN A 105 -0.63 16.97 -12.37
N GLN A 106 -1.54 17.86 -11.95
CA GLN A 106 -1.20 19.10 -11.24
C GLN A 106 -0.42 18.89 -9.92
N TYR A 107 -0.46 17.69 -9.34
CA TYR A 107 0.29 17.31 -8.13
C TYR A 107 1.56 16.54 -8.43
N LEU A 108 1.65 15.81 -9.54
CA LEU A 108 2.81 14.98 -9.81
C LEU A 108 2.81 14.57 -11.27
N SER A 109 3.53 15.31 -12.13
CA SER A 109 3.69 14.90 -13.52
C SER A 109 4.75 13.81 -13.63
N ILE A 110 4.46 12.76 -14.41
CA ILE A 110 5.43 11.72 -14.71
C ILE A 110 6.66 12.29 -15.44
N ASP A 111 6.48 13.28 -16.32
CA ASP A 111 7.59 13.91 -17.05
C ASP A 111 8.51 14.68 -16.11
N GLU A 112 7.95 15.36 -15.10
CA GLU A 112 8.72 16.04 -14.06
C GLU A 112 9.55 15.05 -13.23
N ILE A 113 8.98 13.88 -12.93
CA ILE A 113 9.68 12.83 -12.18
C ILE A 113 10.76 12.17 -13.05
N ILE A 114 10.48 11.86 -14.32
CA ILE A 114 11.47 11.35 -15.27
C ILE A 114 12.63 12.33 -15.42
N HIS A 115 12.34 13.63 -15.59
CA HIS A 115 13.39 14.65 -15.66
C HIS A 115 14.22 14.74 -14.38
N ALA A 116 13.60 14.60 -13.20
CA ALA A 116 14.30 14.73 -11.93
C ALA A 116 15.13 13.49 -11.54
N PHE A 117 14.65 12.28 -11.82
CA PHE A 117 15.24 11.03 -11.34
C PHE A 117 15.91 10.20 -12.45
N GLY A 118 15.48 10.34 -13.70
CA GLY A 118 15.79 9.40 -14.78
C GLY A 118 15.00 8.09 -14.63
N THR A 119 14.58 7.50 -15.74
CA THR A 119 13.73 6.29 -15.77
C THR A 119 14.31 5.13 -14.97
N ASN A 120 15.64 4.96 -14.98
CA ASN A 120 16.33 3.90 -14.25
C ASN A 120 16.19 3.98 -12.71
N ASN A 121 15.83 5.15 -12.16
CA ASN A 121 15.69 5.35 -10.70
C ASN A 121 14.23 5.48 -10.26
N ILE A 122 13.29 5.18 -11.16
CA ILE A 122 11.85 5.26 -10.91
C ILE A 122 11.27 3.85 -10.92
N TYR A 123 10.46 3.57 -9.91
CA TYR A 123 9.79 2.29 -9.71
C TYR A 123 8.30 2.48 -9.50
N THR A 124 7.50 1.50 -9.90
CA THR A 124 6.05 1.44 -9.67
C THR A 124 5.63 0.02 -9.30
N TYR A 125 4.55 -0.09 -8.53
CA TYR A 125 3.95 -1.38 -8.15
C TYR A 125 3.03 -1.97 -9.21
N ASP A 126 2.72 -1.21 -10.27
CA ASP A 126 1.82 -1.60 -11.35
C ASP A 126 2.63 -1.91 -12.61
N ASN A 127 2.53 -3.14 -13.12
CA ASN A 127 3.29 -3.58 -14.28
C ASN A 127 2.86 -2.86 -15.58
N ASN A 128 1.59 -2.46 -15.68
CA ASN A 128 1.09 -1.68 -16.81
C ASN A 128 1.73 -0.29 -16.83
N ASP A 129 1.84 0.37 -15.67
CA ASP A 129 2.53 1.65 -15.53
C ASP A 129 4.02 1.51 -15.89
N ALA A 130 4.67 0.43 -15.44
CA ALA A 130 6.09 0.18 -15.73
C ALA A 130 6.35 0.10 -17.24
N GLN A 131 5.56 -0.69 -17.96
CA GLN A 131 5.66 -0.83 -19.42
C GLN A 131 5.33 0.48 -20.15
N ARG A 132 4.22 1.12 -19.76
CA ARG A 132 3.72 2.34 -20.41
C ARG A 132 4.72 3.49 -20.33
N TYR A 133 5.32 3.70 -19.17
CA TYR A 133 6.24 4.82 -18.92
C TYR A 133 7.71 4.45 -19.04
N LYS A 134 8.02 3.18 -19.38
CA LYS A 134 9.40 2.65 -19.48
C LYS A 134 10.19 2.89 -18.20
N ILE A 135 9.54 2.66 -17.06
CA ILE A 135 10.12 2.70 -15.71
C ILE A 135 10.12 1.29 -15.11
N ASN A 136 10.74 1.11 -13.95
CA ASN A 136 10.91 -0.22 -13.40
C ASN A 136 9.67 -0.72 -12.65
N TYR A 137 9.35 -2.00 -12.81
CA TYR A 137 8.37 -2.68 -11.98
C TYR A 137 9.01 -3.15 -10.66
N ARG A 138 8.33 -2.89 -9.54
CA ARG A 138 8.60 -3.55 -8.27
C ARG A 138 7.32 -3.58 -7.45
N GLY A 139 6.77 -4.77 -7.22
CA GLY A 139 5.53 -4.98 -6.46
C GLY A 139 5.55 -4.40 -5.05
N LEU A 140 4.38 -4.32 -4.43
CA LEU A 140 4.19 -3.72 -3.10
C LEU A 140 4.96 -4.47 -2.00
N MET A 141 5.22 -3.75 -0.91
CA MET A 141 5.78 -4.29 0.32
C MET A 141 4.79 -4.18 1.49
N TYR A 142 5.07 -4.93 2.56
CA TYR A 142 4.27 -4.96 3.77
C TYR A 142 5.13 -5.10 5.02
N LYS A 143 4.60 -4.69 6.17
CA LYS A 143 5.16 -5.07 7.47
C LYS A 143 4.04 -5.54 8.39
N PRO A 144 4.02 -6.82 8.80
CA PRO A 144 2.98 -7.32 9.67
C PRO A 144 3.10 -6.69 11.06
N PHE A 145 1.95 -6.42 11.70
CA PHE A 145 1.91 -6.07 13.11
C PHE A 145 2.02 -7.34 13.94
N ASN A 146 2.85 -7.30 14.99
CA ASN A 146 2.80 -8.30 16.06
C ASN A 146 1.52 -8.06 16.87
N ILE A 147 0.45 -8.73 16.49
CA ILE A 147 -0.83 -8.70 17.20
C ILE A 147 -0.91 -9.98 18.04
N ASN A 148 -0.96 -9.83 19.36
CA ASN A 148 -1.28 -10.94 20.25
C ASN A 148 -2.79 -11.20 20.14
N ILE A 149 -3.16 -12.22 19.38
CA ILE A 149 -4.53 -12.67 19.26
C ILE A 149 -4.82 -13.58 20.46
N SER A 150 -5.76 -13.18 21.31
CA SER A 150 -6.16 -13.96 22.49
C SER A 150 -7.30 -14.95 22.20
N ASN A 151 -8.04 -14.77 21.10
CA ASN A 151 -9.22 -15.55 20.76
C ASN A 151 -9.07 -16.19 19.37
N ASN A 152 -9.34 -17.49 19.28
CA ASN A 152 -9.30 -18.24 18.02
C ASN A 152 -10.65 -18.26 17.27
N GLU A 153 -11.67 -17.60 17.81
CA GLU A 153 -13.00 -17.57 17.20
C GLU A 153 -13.19 -16.30 16.36
N TYR A 154 -13.65 -16.50 15.13
CA TYR A 154 -13.99 -15.41 14.23
C TYR A 154 -15.36 -14.83 14.58
N VAL A 155 -15.42 -13.49 14.66
CA VAL A 155 -16.65 -12.72 14.87
C VAL A 155 -17.42 -12.54 13.56
N SER A 156 -16.73 -12.57 12.42
CA SER A 156 -17.36 -12.41 11.09
C SER A 156 -16.78 -13.36 10.04
N ASP A 157 -17.58 -13.68 9.03
CA ASP A 157 -17.15 -14.51 7.91
C ASP A 157 -16.36 -13.69 6.88
N PHE A 158 -16.83 -12.48 6.57
CA PHE A 158 -16.20 -11.62 5.57
C PHE A 158 -15.91 -10.22 6.11
N ILE A 159 -14.80 -9.63 5.66
CA ILE A 159 -14.45 -8.24 5.95
C ILE A 159 -14.09 -7.43 4.71
N TYR A 160 -14.66 -6.23 4.64
CA TYR A 160 -14.21 -5.19 3.72
C TYR A 160 -14.20 -3.83 4.44
N ILE A 161 -13.04 -3.18 4.55
CA ILE A 161 -12.95 -1.79 5.07
C ILE A 161 -12.15 -0.91 4.13
N GLY A 162 -12.80 -0.08 3.32
CA GLY A 162 -12.15 0.69 2.26
C GLY A 162 -12.82 2.03 1.98
N ARG A 163 -12.10 2.97 1.36
CA ARG A 163 -12.68 4.25 0.93
C ARG A 163 -13.56 4.09 -0.30
N ASN A 164 -14.62 4.89 -0.39
CA ASN A 164 -15.40 5.00 -1.61
C ASN A 164 -14.62 5.73 -2.72
N LYS A 165 -13.84 4.98 -3.49
CA LYS A 165 -13.19 5.45 -4.74
C LYS A 165 -13.97 4.92 -5.95
N SER A 166 -15.24 5.32 -6.09
CA SER A 166 -16.15 4.83 -7.15
C SER A 166 -16.42 3.32 -7.09
N ARG A 167 -16.49 2.75 -5.88
CA ARG A 167 -16.64 1.30 -5.65
C ARG A 167 -17.78 0.95 -4.71
N GLY A 168 -18.53 1.95 -4.24
CA GLY A 168 -19.58 1.78 -3.24
C GLY A 168 -20.63 0.76 -3.65
N ASN A 169 -21.11 0.86 -4.89
CA ASN A 169 -22.19 0.04 -5.40
C ASN A 169 -21.76 -1.41 -5.59
N ASP A 170 -20.60 -1.69 -6.20
CA ASP A 170 -20.15 -3.07 -6.44
C ASP A 170 -19.91 -3.84 -5.13
N ILE A 171 -19.30 -3.17 -4.14
CA ILE A 171 -19.13 -3.73 -2.80
C ILE A 171 -20.48 -3.96 -2.12
N PHE A 172 -21.43 -3.04 -2.28
CA PHE A 172 -22.77 -3.21 -1.74
C PHE A 172 -23.52 -4.37 -2.41
N VAL A 173 -23.38 -4.54 -3.73
CA VAL A 173 -23.96 -5.68 -4.46
C VAL A 173 -23.40 -7.02 -3.96
N LEU A 174 -22.08 -7.10 -3.72
CA LEU A 174 -21.48 -8.28 -3.10
C LEU A 174 -22.02 -8.50 -1.67
N TYR A 175 -22.11 -7.43 -0.88
CA TYR A 175 -22.63 -7.47 0.48
C TYR A 175 -24.06 -8.03 0.54
N GLU A 176 -24.97 -7.54 -0.31
CA GLU A 176 -26.36 -8.02 -0.37
C GLU A 176 -26.45 -9.52 -0.68
N GLN A 177 -25.60 -10.01 -1.58
CA GLN A 177 -25.54 -11.44 -1.92
C GLN A 177 -25.06 -12.28 -0.73
N LEU A 178 -24.03 -11.83 -0.01
CA LEU A 178 -23.42 -12.58 1.09
C LEU A 178 -24.21 -12.51 2.40
N LYS A 179 -24.80 -11.35 2.75
CA LYS A 179 -25.40 -11.08 4.07
C LYS A 179 -26.58 -11.99 4.42
N SER A 180 -27.18 -12.62 3.41
CA SER A 180 -28.27 -13.60 3.59
C SER A 180 -27.83 -14.90 4.28
N LYS A 181 -26.54 -15.26 4.20
CA LYS A 181 -25.99 -16.51 4.74
C LYS A 181 -24.79 -16.32 5.65
N TYR A 182 -24.13 -15.17 5.59
CA TYR A 182 -22.84 -14.94 6.25
C TYR A 182 -22.83 -13.64 7.04
N ILE A 183 -22.06 -13.62 8.13
CA ILE A 183 -21.83 -12.42 8.93
C ILE A 183 -20.78 -11.56 8.21
N CYS A 184 -21.19 -10.40 7.71
CA CYS A 184 -20.35 -9.51 6.90
C CYS A 184 -19.98 -8.23 7.66
N ASN A 185 -18.70 -8.01 7.92
CA ASN A 185 -18.16 -6.75 8.44
C ASN A 185 -17.72 -5.83 7.29
N PHE A 186 -18.68 -5.19 6.63
CA PHE A 186 -18.44 -4.31 5.49
C PHE A 186 -18.58 -2.84 5.92
N LYS A 187 -17.53 -2.05 5.66
CA LYS A 187 -17.48 -0.62 5.95
C LYS A 187 -16.85 0.13 4.79
N ILE A 188 -17.62 1.03 4.19
CA ILE A 188 -17.16 1.94 3.14
C ILE A 188 -17.00 3.33 3.76
N LEU A 189 -15.74 3.77 3.84
CA LEU A 189 -15.41 5.09 4.37
C LEU A 189 -15.88 6.18 3.40
N ASP A 190 -16.45 7.24 3.95
CA ASP A 190 -17.01 8.39 3.21
C ASP A 190 -18.14 7.99 2.24
N TYR A 191 -18.98 7.04 2.68
CA TYR A 191 -20.15 6.54 1.97
C TYR A 191 -21.38 6.60 2.87
N ASP A 192 -22.54 6.85 2.28
CA ASP A 192 -23.83 6.83 2.98
C ASP A 192 -24.51 5.46 2.77
N GLY A 193 -25.40 5.06 3.68
CA GLY A 193 -26.12 3.77 3.60
C GLY A 193 -25.67 2.75 4.65
N GLU A 194 -26.19 1.52 4.54
CA GLU A 194 -26.06 0.45 5.56
C GLU A 194 -24.61 0.12 5.93
N ILE A 195 -23.76 0.00 4.91
CA ILE A 195 -22.33 -0.28 5.07
C ILE A 195 -21.47 0.99 5.05
N GLY A 196 -22.09 2.18 5.07
CA GLY A 196 -21.42 3.46 5.02
C GLY A 196 -20.89 3.91 6.39
N THR A 197 -19.70 4.52 6.43
CA THR A 197 -19.21 5.16 7.65
C THR A 197 -18.40 6.42 7.37
N LYS A 198 -18.58 7.45 8.21
CA LYS A 198 -17.77 8.68 8.19
C LYS A 198 -16.60 8.63 9.17
N LYS A 199 -16.48 7.56 9.95
CA LYS A 199 -15.45 7.42 10.98
C LYS A 199 -14.12 7.06 10.32
N PHE A 200 -13.09 7.84 10.62
CA PHE A 200 -11.71 7.41 10.34
C PHE A 200 -11.37 6.18 11.18
N ILE A 201 -10.86 5.13 10.54
CA ILE A 201 -10.40 3.91 11.21
C ILE A 201 -8.87 3.90 11.14
N ASP A 202 -8.22 3.85 12.30
CA ASP A 202 -6.76 3.68 12.36
C ASP A 202 -6.38 2.30 11.84
N TYR A 203 -5.24 2.20 11.17
CA TYR A 203 -4.83 0.95 10.57
C TYR A 203 -4.68 -0.21 11.56
N LYS A 204 -4.29 0.05 12.81
CA LYS A 204 -4.22 -0.99 13.84
C LYS A 204 -5.61 -1.52 14.20
N ASP A 205 -6.59 -0.64 14.35
CA ASP A 205 -7.98 -1.02 14.66
C ASP A 205 -8.58 -1.82 13.50
N TYR A 206 -8.32 -1.40 12.26
CA TYR A 206 -8.67 -2.16 11.06
C TYR A 206 -8.09 -3.59 11.11
N LEU A 207 -6.82 -3.75 11.47
CA LEU A 207 -6.20 -5.07 11.55
C LEU A 207 -6.84 -5.94 12.63
N MET A 208 -7.23 -5.38 13.78
CA MET A 208 -7.96 -6.14 14.80
C MET A 208 -9.27 -6.71 14.23
N GLU A 209 -10.05 -5.88 13.53
CA GLU A 209 -11.28 -6.34 12.87
C GLU A 209 -10.99 -7.39 11.80
N LEU A 210 -9.90 -7.25 11.03
CA LEU A 210 -9.47 -8.23 10.03
C LEU A 210 -9.10 -9.58 10.65
N TYR A 211 -8.44 -9.57 11.81
CA TYR A 211 -8.09 -10.79 12.52
C TYR A 211 -9.32 -11.55 13.00
N ASP A 212 -10.36 -10.83 13.43
CA ASP A 212 -11.64 -11.38 13.85
C ASP A 212 -12.52 -11.86 12.67
N SER A 213 -12.03 -11.78 11.42
CA SER A 213 -12.74 -12.22 10.22
C SER A 213 -12.09 -13.42 9.53
N LYS A 214 -12.90 -14.31 8.94
CA LYS A 214 -12.41 -15.49 8.21
C LYS A 214 -11.80 -15.15 6.85
N VAL A 215 -12.49 -14.32 6.06
CA VAL A 215 -12.17 -14.04 4.66
C VAL A 215 -12.05 -12.53 4.43
N ILE A 216 -10.93 -12.11 3.86
CA ILE A 216 -10.73 -10.73 3.41
C ILE A 216 -11.41 -10.57 2.04
N VAL A 217 -12.12 -9.46 1.85
CA VAL A 217 -12.64 -9.05 0.55
C VAL A 217 -11.74 -7.95 0.00
N ASP A 218 -11.19 -8.20 -1.18
CA ASP A 218 -10.43 -7.26 -1.97
C ASP A 218 -11.17 -6.86 -3.23
N PHE A 219 -11.11 -5.57 -3.57
CA PHE A 219 -11.80 -5.05 -4.73
C PHE A 219 -10.95 -4.06 -5.49
N ASP A 220 -10.86 -4.31 -6.77
CA ASP A 220 -10.18 -3.50 -7.75
C ASP A 220 -11.18 -3.01 -8.82
N PRO A 221 -11.51 -1.71 -8.87
CA PRO A 221 -12.45 -1.19 -9.86
C PRO A 221 -11.89 -1.19 -11.29
N ASP A 222 -10.56 -1.26 -11.44
CA ASP A 222 -9.90 -1.11 -12.71
C ASP A 222 -9.01 -2.34 -12.90
N PHE A 223 -9.24 -3.21 -13.87
CA PHE A 223 -8.38 -4.38 -14.08
C PHE A 223 -6.95 -3.95 -14.42
N HIS A 224 -6.00 -4.13 -13.49
CA HIS A 224 -4.60 -3.81 -13.71
C HIS A 224 -3.66 -4.83 -13.07
N GLU A 225 -2.46 -4.99 -13.64
CA GLU A 225 -1.45 -5.95 -13.20
C GLU A 225 -0.71 -5.47 -11.94
N SER A 226 -1.47 -5.32 -10.86
CA SER A 226 -0.97 -4.99 -9.52
C SER A 226 -1.80 -5.69 -8.44
N ILE A 227 -1.43 -5.48 -7.17
CA ILE A 227 -2.18 -5.94 -6.01
C ILE A 227 -2.54 -4.79 -5.09
N ASN A 228 -3.64 -4.93 -4.37
CA ASN A 228 -3.91 -4.10 -3.19
C ASN A 228 -3.17 -4.64 -1.95
N LEU A 229 -3.01 -3.80 -0.92
CA LEU A 229 -2.41 -4.23 0.35
C LEU A 229 -3.13 -5.41 1.02
N ARG A 230 -4.42 -5.60 0.75
CA ARG A 230 -5.22 -6.75 1.23
C ARG A 230 -4.66 -8.10 0.82
N VAL A 231 -4.03 -8.16 -0.36
CA VAL A 231 -3.35 -9.37 -0.83
C VAL A 231 -2.16 -9.69 0.06
N LEU A 232 -1.38 -8.67 0.45
CA LEU A 232 -0.26 -8.83 1.37
C LEU A 232 -0.74 -9.11 2.80
N GLU A 233 -1.83 -8.50 3.25
CA GLU A 233 -2.47 -8.82 4.53
C GLU A 233 -2.90 -10.29 4.57
N ALA A 234 -3.50 -10.80 3.49
CA ALA A 234 -3.87 -12.20 3.37
C ALA A 234 -2.65 -13.14 3.41
N LEU A 235 -1.57 -12.78 2.71
CA LEU A 235 -0.31 -13.51 2.71
C LEU A 235 0.32 -13.55 4.12
N PHE A 236 0.45 -12.41 4.79
CA PHE A 236 1.18 -12.33 6.05
C PHE A 236 0.40 -12.88 7.24
N TYR A 237 -0.92 -12.75 7.23
CA TYR A 237 -1.78 -13.20 8.33
C TYR A 237 -2.43 -14.55 8.10
N ASP A 238 -2.02 -15.26 7.04
CA ASP A 238 -2.61 -16.53 6.61
C ASP A 238 -4.13 -16.42 6.64
N LYS A 239 -4.69 -15.54 5.81
CA LYS A 239 -6.13 -15.36 5.63
C LYS A 239 -6.56 -15.79 4.25
N LYS A 240 -7.81 -16.23 4.15
CA LYS A 240 -8.45 -16.37 2.85
C LYS A 240 -8.78 -15.02 2.26
N LEU A 241 -8.77 -14.94 0.93
CA LEU A 241 -9.05 -13.74 0.19
C LEU A 241 -10.04 -14.03 -0.94
N ILE A 242 -11.08 -13.21 -1.08
CA ILE A 242 -11.82 -13.11 -2.34
C ILE A 242 -11.46 -11.80 -3.03
N THR A 243 -11.26 -11.84 -4.35
CA THR A 243 -10.95 -10.64 -5.14
C THR A 243 -11.66 -10.69 -6.48
N ASN A 244 -11.99 -9.53 -7.06
CA ASN A 244 -12.41 -9.42 -8.45
C ASN A 244 -11.24 -9.18 -9.42
N ASN A 245 -10.02 -8.99 -8.90
CA ASN A 245 -8.84 -8.72 -9.74
C ASN A 245 -8.30 -10.02 -10.35
N ILE A 246 -8.71 -10.33 -11.58
CA ILE A 246 -8.20 -11.48 -12.34
C ILE A 246 -6.72 -11.33 -12.75
N ALA A 247 -6.22 -10.10 -12.90
CA ALA A 247 -4.87 -9.82 -13.37
C ALA A 247 -3.80 -10.23 -12.36
N ILE A 248 -4.17 -10.48 -11.10
CA ILE A 248 -3.28 -11.05 -10.09
C ILE A 248 -2.60 -12.34 -10.57
N LYS A 249 -3.26 -13.12 -11.44
CA LYS A 249 -2.71 -14.37 -12.01
C LYS A 249 -1.39 -14.19 -12.77
N ALA A 250 -1.10 -12.98 -13.26
CA ALA A 250 0.15 -12.67 -13.94
C ALA A 250 1.31 -12.36 -12.97
N LEU A 251 1.04 -12.25 -11.66
CA LEU A 251 2.00 -11.82 -10.65
C LEU A 251 2.54 -13.01 -9.86
N ASN A 252 3.84 -12.99 -9.56
CA ASN A 252 4.51 -14.06 -8.79
C ASN A 252 3.84 -14.36 -7.45
N ILE A 253 3.20 -13.38 -6.82
CA ILE A 253 2.49 -13.57 -5.55
C ILE A 253 1.30 -14.53 -5.67
N TYR A 254 0.65 -14.61 -6.84
CA TYR A 254 -0.49 -15.49 -7.04
C TYR A 254 -0.11 -16.95 -6.82
N GLU A 255 1.04 -17.38 -7.35
CA GLU A 255 1.52 -18.75 -7.16
C GLU A 255 1.72 -19.10 -5.67
N LEU A 256 2.03 -18.11 -4.84
CA LEU A 256 2.19 -18.29 -3.39
C LEU A 256 0.85 -18.46 -2.67
N ILE A 257 -0.17 -17.70 -3.08
CA ILE A 257 -1.46 -17.61 -2.37
C ILE A 257 -2.63 -18.30 -3.08
N LYS A 258 -2.42 -18.93 -4.24
CA LYS A 258 -3.48 -19.49 -5.10
C LYS A 258 -4.43 -20.45 -4.38
N GLU A 259 -3.95 -21.15 -3.36
CA GLU A 259 -4.77 -22.06 -2.57
C GLU A 259 -5.70 -21.35 -1.57
N ASN A 260 -5.39 -20.10 -1.22
CA ASN A 260 -6.07 -19.27 -0.23
C ASN A 260 -6.80 -18.07 -0.85
N ILE A 261 -6.80 -17.94 -2.18
CA ILE A 261 -7.49 -16.87 -2.91
C ILE A 261 -8.56 -17.47 -3.83
N MET A 262 -9.70 -16.79 -3.92
CA MET A 262 -10.72 -17.07 -4.92
C MET A 262 -11.02 -15.80 -5.71
N ILE A 263 -11.04 -15.94 -7.03
CA ILE A 263 -11.37 -14.83 -7.93
C ILE A 263 -12.86 -14.91 -8.26
N VAL A 264 -13.59 -13.84 -7.99
CA VAL A 264 -15.06 -13.82 -8.00
C VAL A 264 -15.56 -12.66 -8.86
N ASP A 265 -16.55 -12.92 -9.70
CA ASP A 265 -17.36 -11.86 -10.29
C ASP A 265 -18.36 -11.36 -9.23
N PHE A 266 -18.15 -10.15 -8.75
CA PHE A 266 -18.95 -9.59 -7.66
C PHE A 266 -20.40 -9.31 -8.08
N ASN A 267 -20.70 -9.25 -9.38
CA ASN A 267 -22.07 -9.09 -9.88
C ASN A 267 -22.84 -10.41 -9.96
N ASN A 268 -22.15 -11.55 -9.91
CA ASN A 268 -22.76 -12.86 -10.06
C ASN A 268 -22.01 -13.92 -9.25
N VAL A 269 -22.28 -13.94 -7.93
CA VAL A 269 -21.61 -14.84 -7.00
C VAL A 269 -22.27 -16.22 -6.96
N ASP A 270 -21.54 -17.29 -7.28
CA ASP A 270 -22.00 -18.66 -6.98
C ASP A 270 -21.77 -18.96 -5.49
N MET A 271 -22.86 -18.95 -4.73
CA MET A 271 -22.82 -19.21 -3.28
C MET A 271 -22.32 -20.60 -2.91
N ARG A 272 -22.39 -21.59 -3.81
CA ARG A 272 -21.84 -22.93 -3.57
C ARG A 272 -20.30 -22.90 -3.64
N GLU A 273 -19.74 -22.16 -4.58
CA GLU A 273 -18.28 -21.99 -4.67
C GLU A 273 -17.74 -21.25 -3.45
N ILE A 274 -18.44 -20.20 -3.01
CA ILE A 274 -18.14 -19.48 -1.77
C ILE A 274 -18.13 -20.45 -0.57
N GLU A 275 -19.16 -21.28 -0.43
CA GLU A 275 -19.28 -22.23 0.67
C GLU A 275 -18.13 -23.25 0.67
N LEU A 276 -17.79 -23.82 -0.49
CA LEU A 276 -16.67 -24.74 -0.64
C LEU A 276 -15.33 -24.07 -0.29
N PHE A 277 -15.13 -22.83 -0.75
CA PHE A 277 -13.93 -22.06 -0.47
C PHE A 277 -13.79 -21.75 1.03
N ILE A 278 -14.87 -21.35 1.70
CA ILE A 278 -14.86 -21.10 3.16
C ILE A 278 -14.57 -22.37 3.95
N LYS A 279 -15.04 -23.54 3.51
CA LYS A 279 -14.80 -24.83 4.20
C LYS A 279 -13.40 -25.39 4.00
N LYS A 280 -12.71 -25.04 2.91
CA LYS A 280 -11.33 -25.49 2.62
C LYS A 280 -10.37 -25.12 3.77
N SER A 281 -9.45 -25.97 4.16
CA SER A 281 -8.40 -25.58 5.11
C SER A 281 -7.50 -24.49 4.52
N ILE A 282 -6.99 -23.59 5.35
CA ILE A 282 -6.00 -22.63 4.87
C ILE A 282 -4.66 -23.32 4.63
N THR A 283 -4.00 -22.96 3.54
CA THR A 283 -2.66 -23.44 3.22
C THR A 283 -1.64 -22.50 3.84
N ASN A 284 -0.86 -22.99 4.80
CA ASN A 284 0.17 -22.18 5.44
C ASN A 284 1.33 -21.93 4.47
N ILE A 285 1.71 -20.67 4.31
CA ILE A 285 2.85 -20.28 3.47
C ILE A 285 4.08 -20.10 4.38
N PRO A 286 5.22 -20.74 4.09
CA PRO A 286 6.42 -20.58 4.91
C PRO A 286 6.87 -19.12 4.97
N TYR A 287 7.25 -18.66 6.17
CA TYR A 287 7.67 -17.26 6.37
C TYR A 287 8.86 -16.85 5.50
N SER A 288 9.80 -17.77 5.24
CA SER A 288 10.96 -17.56 4.35
C SER A 288 10.58 -17.12 2.93
N VAL A 289 9.35 -17.41 2.49
CA VAL A 289 8.83 -16.98 1.18
C VAL A 289 8.15 -15.61 1.29
N LYS A 290 7.51 -15.32 2.43
CA LYS A 290 6.87 -14.03 2.75
C LYS A 290 7.91 -12.92 2.91
N GLU A 291 9.10 -13.25 3.40
CA GLU A 291 10.23 -12.33 3.64
C GLU A 291 10.57 -11.44 2.44
N ASN A 292 10.36 -11.90 1.20
CA ASN A 292 10.60 -11.09 -0.01
C ASN A 292 9.67 -9.87 -0.13
N TYR A 293 8.50 -9.92 0.50
CA TYR A 293 7.52 -8.84 0.54
C TYR A 293 7.62 -8.01 1.83
N GLU A 294 8.45 -8.44 2.78
CA GLU A 294 8.65 -7.71 4.03
C GLU A 294 9.42 -6.42 3.76
N PHE A 295 8.94 -5.32 4.34
CA PHE A 295 9.43 -3.96 4.10
C PHE A 295 10.96 -3.85 4.17
N GLU A 296 11.59 -4.47 5.17
CA GLU A 296 13.03 -4.43 5.42
C GLU A 296 13.84 -5.06 4.28
N ASN A 297 13.47 -6.27 3.86
CA ASN A 297 14.13 -6.99 2.77
C ASN A 297 13.85 -6.32 1.44
N TRP A 298 12.59 -5.95 1.22
CA TRP A 298 12.16 -5.26 0.02
C TRP A 298 12.90 -3.94 -0.20
N LEU A 299 13.03 -3.12 0.85
CA LEU A 299 13.76 -1.85 0.78
C LEU A 299 15.26 -2.11 0.62
N GLY A 300 15.77 -3.13 1.30
CA GLY A 300 17.16 -3.57 1.21
C GLY A 300 17.58 -3.91 -0.21
N GLU A 301 16.76 -4.66 -0.94
CA GLU A 301 16.97 -5.03 -2.33
C GLU A 301 16.82 -3.87 -3.30
N LEU A 302 15.74 -3.08 -3.17
CA LEU A 302 15.51 -1.91 -4.02
C LEU A 302 16.72 -0.95 -3.98
N CYS A 303 17.30 -0.76 -2.81
CA CYS A 303 18.47 0.09 -2.64
C CYS A 303 19.78 -0.52 -3.18
N LYS A 304 19.82 -1.81 -3.54
CA LYS A 304 20.96 -2.49 -4.17
C LYS A 304 20.89 -2.54 -5.70
N MET A 305 19.70 -2.48 -6.29
CA MET A 305 19.44 -2.49 -7.74
C MET A 305 19.90 -1.19 -8.39
#